data_AF-A0A7V6A537-F1
#
_entry.id   AF-A0A7V6A537-F1
#
_cell.length_a   1.000
_cell.length_b   1.000
_cell.length_c   1.000
_cell.angle_alpha   90.00
_cell.angle_beta   90.00
_cell.angle_gamma   90.00
#
_symmetry.space_group_name_H-M   'P 1'
#
loop_
_entity.id
_entity.type
_entity.pdbx_description
1 polymer ?
#
loop_
_entity_poly.entity_id
_entity_poly.type
_entity_poly.pdbx_seq_one_letter_code
_entity_poly.pdbx_strand_id
1 'polypeptide(L)' 'MICMDVSIIGAGLAGLCCARTLHQAGIPFIILEASDGVGGRVRTDRVEGFLLDRGFQVL' A
#
# COMPACT_ATOMS: atom_id res chain seq x y z
N MET A 1 3.18 -19.04 8.92
CA MET A 1 4.12 -17.90 8.99
C MET A 1 4.90 -17.90 7.69
N ILE A 2 4.80 -16.85 6.87
CA ILE A 2 5.57 -16.73 5.63
C ILE A 2 6.94 -16.16 6.00
N CYS A 3 8.01 -16.84 5.60
CA CYS A 3 9.38 -16.39 5.80
C CYS A 3 9.86 -15.74 4.50
N MET A 4 10.09 -14.42 4.52
CA MET A 4 10.68 -13.65 3.43
C MET A 4 11.80 -12.79 4.01
N ASP A 5 12.90 -12.63 3.29
CA ASP A 5 14.03 -11.81 3.73
C ASP A 5 13.65 -10.33 3.92
N VAL A 6 12.65 -9.86 3.19
CA VAL A 6 12.13 -8.49 3.27
C VAL A 6 10.63 -8.49 3.54
N SER A 7 10.23 -7.84 4.64
CA SER A 7 8.85 -7.60 5.00
C SER A 7 8.57 -6.09 5.04
N ILE A 8 7.60 -5.64 4.25
CA ILE A 8 7.13 -4.25 4.21
C ILE A 8 5.86 -4.15 5.06
N ILE A 9 5.88 -3.31 6.09
CA ILE A 9 4.72 -3.10 6.97
C ILE A 9 3.99 -1.82 6.53
N GLY A 10 2.75 -2.00 6.06
CA GLY A 10 1.89 -0.97 5.50
C GLY A 10 1.98 -0.88 3.98
N ALA A 11 0.85 -1.03 3.30
CA ALA A 11 0.65 -0.84 1.85
C ALA A 11 0.17 0.58 1.52
N GLY A 12 0.69 1.58 2.23
CA GLY A 12 0.59 2.99 1.84
C GLY A 12 1.59 3.35 0.73
N LEU A 13 1.68 4.63 0.37
CA LEU A 13 2.44 5.10 -0.79
C LEU A 13 3.93 4.77 -0.67
N ALA A 14 4.49 5.00 0.51
CA ALA A 14 5.88 4.67 0.79
C ALA A 14 6.13 3.15 0.67
N GLY A 15 5.25 2.32 1.23
CA GLY A 15 5.37 0.86 1.17
C GLY A 15 5.23 0.31 -0.25
N LEU A 16 4.26 0.82 -1.02
CA LEU A 16 4.07 0.46 -2.43
C LEU A 16 5.23 0.94 -3.31
N CYS A 17 5.78 2.12 -3.05
CA CYS A 17 6.99 2.59 -3.74
C CYS A 17 8.20 1.70 -3.42
N CYS A 18 8.38 1.31 -2.16
CA CYS A 18 9.43 0.36 -1.76
C CYS A 18 9.27 -0.99 -2.48
N ALA A 19 8.07 -1.56 -2.44
CA ALA A 19 7.72 -2.79 -3.14
C ALA A 19 8.02 -2.70 -4.64
N ARG A 20 7.69 -1.57 -5.29
CA ARG A 20 8.00 -1.34 -6.70
C ARG A 20 9.51 -1.38 -6.97
N THR A 21 10.30 -0.72 -6.13
CA THR A 21 11.77 -0.72 -6.25
C THR A 21 12.35 -2.13 -6.07
N LEU A 22 11.91 -2.88 -5.05
CA LEU A 22 12.37 -4.26 -4.84
C LEU A 22 11.95 -5.20 -5.98
N HIS A 23 10.73 -5.04 -6.49
CA HIS A 23 10.23 -5.80 -7.62
C HIS A 23 11.08 -5.56 -8.88
N GLN A 24 11.41 -4.30 -9.17
CA GLN A 24 12.30 -3.94 -10.28
C GLN A 24 13.71 -4.51 -10.13
N ALA A 25 14.19 -4.67 -8.89
CA ALA A 25 15.46 -5.30 -8.57
C ALA A 25 15.41 -6.85 -8.54
N GLY A 26 14.24 -7.47 -8.75
CA GLY A 26 14.06 -8.92 -8.67
C GLY A 26 14.18 -9.50 -7.25
N ILE A 27 14.06 -8.66 -6.22
CA ILE A 27 14.17 -9.07 -4.81
C ILE A 27 12.79 -9.51 -4.32
N PRO A 28 12.62 -10.74 -3.79
CA PRO A 28 11.35 -11.20 -3.25
C PRO A 28 11.03 -10.48 -1.92
N PHE A 29 9.76 -10.13 -1.72
CA PHE A 29 9.28 -9.47 -0.50
C PHE A 29 7.82 -9.83 -0.21
N ILE A 30 7.39 -9.57 1.02
CA ILE A 30 5.98 -9.58 1.42
C ILE A 30 5.55 -8.18 1.89
N ILE A 31 4.30 -7.80 1.61
CA ILE A 31 3.68 -6.60 2.17
C ILE A 31 2.57 -7.03 3.12
N LEU A 32 2.57 -6.46 4.33
CA LEU A 32 1.52 -6.67 5.33
C LEU A 32 0.77 -5.37 5.53
N GLU A 33 -0.51 -5.34 5.19
CA GLU A 33 -1.41 -4.20 5.40
C GLU A 33 -2.44 -4.56 6.45
N ALA A 34 -2.65 -3.66 7.41
CA ALA A 34 -3.57 -3.89 8.52
C ALA A 34 -5.03 -3.60 8.14
N SER A 35 -5.25 -2.73 7.16
CA SER A 35 -6.57 -2.34 6.68
C SER A 35 -7.11 -3.30 5.60
N ASP A 36 -8.35 -3.04 5.20
CA ASP A 36 -9.10 -3.79 4.21
C ASP A 36 -8.64 -3.55 2.76
N GLY A 37 -7.63 -2.71 2.54
CA GLY A 37 -7.14 -2.39 1.21
C GLY A 37 -5.89 -1.51 1.21
N VAL A 38 -5.20 -1.50 0.08
CA VAL A 38 -3.97 -0.72 -0.12
C VAL A 38 -4.24 0.78 -0.33
N GLY A 39 -3.18 1.58 -0.34
CA GLY A 39 -3.21 3.02 -0.62
C GLY A 39 -3.07 3.89 0.63
N GLY A 40 -3.35 3.35 1.82
CA GLY A 40 -3.24 4.08 3.08
C GLY A 40 -4.08 5.37 3.04
N ARG A 41 -3.42 6.53 3.18
CA ARG A 41 -4.07 7.85 3.15
C ARG A 41 -4.48 8.32 1.74
N VAL A 42 -4.00 7.67 0.68
CA VAL A 42 -4.39 7.99 -0.71
C VAL A 42 -5.24 6.86 -1.22
N ARG A 43 -6.48 6.85 -0.72
CA ARG A 43 -7.51 5.89 -1.10
C ARG A 43 -8.84 6.62 -1.13
N THR A 44 -9.63 6.28 -2.13
CA THR A 44 -11.01 6.75 -2.30
C THR A 44 -11.97 5.63 -1.92
N ASP A 45 -12.87 5.90 -0.99
CA ASP A 45 -13.96 4.99 -0.65
C ASP A 45 -15.20 5.29 -1.48
N ARG A 46 -15.95 4.24 -1.80
CA ARG A 46 -17.28 4.34 -2.40
C ARG A 46 -18.32 4.19 -1.31
N VAL A 47 -19.07 5.24 -1.01
CA VAL A 47 -20.12 5.25 0.02
C VAL A 47 -21.39 5.81 -0.60
N GLU A 48 -22.44 4.98 -0.66
CA GLU A 48 -23.77 5.41 -1.15
C GLU A 48 -23.76 6.14 -2.50
N GLY A 49 -22.91 5.70 -3.43
CA GLY A 49 -22.76 6.31 -4.76
C GLY A 49 -21.79 7.50 -4.83
N PHE A 50 -21.29 7.97 -3.69
CA PHE A 50 -20.27 9.02 -3.61
C PHE A 50 -18.86 8.44 -3.56
N LEU A 51 -17.89 9.26 -3.97
CA LEU A 51 -16.45 9.00 -3.87
C LEU A 51 -15.86 9.90 -2.79
N LEU A 52 -15.29 9.31 -1.75
CA LEU A 52 -14.75 10.02 -0.59
C LEU A 52 -13.27 9.70 -0.42
N ASP A 53 -12.40 10.70 -0.53
CA ASP A 53 -10.97 10.52 -0.27
C ASP A 53 -10.69 10.46 1.24
N ARG A 54 -9.99 9.41 1.69
CA ARG A 54 -9.62 9.22 3.11
C ARG A 54 -8.58 10.23 3.61
N GLY A 55 -7.89 10.88 2.68
CA GLY A 55 -6.84 11.83 3.00
C GLY A 55 -6.75 12.90 1.93
N PHE A 56 -5.87 13.85 2.17
CA PHE A 56 -5.63 14.97 1.27
C PHE A 56 -4.28 14.80 0.59
N GLN A 57 -4.24 15.08 -0.71
CA GLN A 57 -3.04 15.13 -1.52
C GLN A 57 -3.06 16.44 -2.30
N VAL A 58 -1.91 17.09 -2.40
CA VAL A 58 -1.69 18.22 -3.31
C VAL A 58 -0.48 17.86 -4.14
N LEU A 59 -0.55 18.09 -5.45
CA LEU A 59 0.55 17.88 -6.39
C LEU A 59 1.21 19.23 -6.69
#